data_AF-A0A0T6A396-F1
#
_entry.id   AF-A0A0T6A396-F1
#
_cell.length_a   1.000
_cell.length_b   1.000
_cell.length_c   1.000
_cell.angle_alpha   90.00
_cell.angle_beta   90.00
_cell.angle_gamma   90.00
#
_symmetry.space_group_name_H-M   'P 1'
#
loop_
_entity.id
_entity.type
_entity.pdbx_description
1 polymer ?
#
loop_
_entity_poly.entity_id
_entity_poly.type
_entity_poly.pdbx_seq_one_letter_code
_entity_poly.pdbx_strand_id
1 'polypeptide(L)'
;MKVYRQTFQVTGLGSFPLDMLRYDECYPRTERDTALIDQSFQEANVQYIGLERILTDEAKDPTFDRWKSFLWAVVKNSIVTEQIK
;
A
#
# COMPACT_ATOMS: atom_id res chain seq x y z
N MET A 1 8.65 2.08 -23.59
CA MET A 1 7.54 1.95 -22.62
C MET A 1 8.00 2.67 -21.36
N LYS A 2 7.25 3.69 -20.93
CA LYS A 2 7.58 4.39 -19.67
C LYS A 2 7.27 3.46 -18.51
N VAL A 3 8.10 3.49 -17.49
CA VAL A 3 7.88 2.72 -16.25
C VAL A 3 7.94 3.69 -15.09
N TYR A 4 6.99 3.55 -14.17
CA TYR A 4 6.86 4.38 -13.00
C TYR A 4 6.96 3.54 -11.73
N ARG A 5 7.53 4.12 -10.69
CA ARG A 5 7.44 3.63 -9.32
C ARG A 5 6.42 4.50 -8.59
N GLN A 6 5.41 3.87 -7.99
CA GLN A 6 4.47 4.56 -7.12
C GLN A 6 4.63 4.06 -5.69
N THR A 7 4.82 4.99 -4.76
CA THR A 7 4.84 4.71 -3.32
C THR A 7 3.65 5.38 -2.65
N PHE A 8 3.08 4.73 -1.64
CA PHE A 8 1.96 5.25 -0.87
C PHE A 8 1.89 4.57 0.49
N GLN A 9 1.17 5.16 1.43
CA GLN A 9 0.90 4.58 2.74
C GLN A 9 -0.55 4.14 2.85
N VAL A 10 -0.77 3.09 3.63
CA VAL A 10 -2.10 2.66 4.07
C VAL A 10 -2.19 2.70 5.58
N THR A 11 -3.38 3.00 6.08
CA THR A 11 -3.69 2.97 7.50
C THR A 11 -4.99 2.25 7.76
N GLY A 12 -5.07 1.49 8.83
CA GLY A 12 -6.25 0.68 9.13
C GLY A 12 -6.21 0.13 10.54
N LEU A 13 -7.26 -0.62 10.87
CA LEU A 13 -7.40 -1.29 12.15
C LEU A 13 -7.50 -2.81 11.93
N GLY A 14 -6.89 -3.57 12.83
CA GLY A 14 -6.92 -5.03 12.80
C GLY A 14 -5.90 -5.62 11.83
N SER A 15 -6.15 -6.86 11.41
CA SER A 15 -5.19 -7.60 10.59
C SER A 15 -5.06 -7.01 9.19
N PHE A 16 -3.82 -6.91 8.70
CA PHE A 16 -3.53 -6.39 7.37
C PHE A 16 -4.13 -7.29 6.27
N PRO A 17 -4.84 -6.72 5.27
CA PRO A 17 -5.49 -7.49 4.22
C PRO A 17 -4.47 -7.89 3.14
N LEU A 18 -3.77 -9.02 3.34
CA LEU A 18 -2.73 -9.51 2.42
C LEU A 18 -3.19 -9.61 0.96
N ASP A 19 -4.47 -9.92 0.71
CA ASP A 19 -5.05 -9.96 -0.63
C ASP A 19 -4.92 -8.64 -1.40
N MET A 20 -4.83 -7.51 -0.69
CA MET A 20 -4.65 -6.20 -1.30
C MET A 20 -3.27 -6.03 -1.94
N LEU A 21 -2.23 -6.72 -1.45
CA LEU A 21 -0.91 -6.69 -2.09
C LEU A 21 -1.00 -7.21 -3.53
N ARG A 22 -1.70 -8.33 -3.70
CA ARG A 22 -1.93 -8.91 -5.02
C ARG A 22 -2.88 -8.07 -5.86
N TYR A 23 -3.97 -7.58 -5.27
CA TYR A 23 -5.00 -6.83 -5.99
C TYR A 23 -4.47 -5.51 -6.56
N ASP A 24 -3.72 -4.75 -5.74
CA ASP A 24 -3.14 -3.46 -6.14
C ASP A 24 -1.73 -3.58 -6.73
N GLU A 25 -1.23 -4.81 -6.91
CA GLU A 25 0.09 -5.14 -7.46
C GLU A 25 1.23 -4.45 -6.69
N CYS A 26 1.13 -4.42 -5.36
CA CYS A 26 2.05 -3.70 -4.48
C CYS A 26 2.73 -4.62 -3.45
N TYR A 27 3.82 -4.13 -2.87
CA TYR A 27 4.62 -4.83 -1.87
C TYR A 27 5.09 -3.86 -0.78
N PRO A 28 5.46 -4.36 0.43
CA PRO A 28 6.01 -3.53 1.49
C PRO A 28 7.25 -2.76 1.01
N ARG A 29 7.29 -1.45 1.30
CA ARG A 29 8.37 -0.58 0.82
C ARG A 29 9.70 -0.87 1.52
N THR A 30 9.67 -1.20 2.81
CA THR A 30 10.85 -1.47 3.62
C THR A 30 10.66 -2.70 4.51
N GLU A 31 11.75 -3.24 5.05
CA GLU A 31 11.67 -4.32 6.05
C GLU A 31 10.85 -3.93 7.28
N ARG A 32 10.86 -2.65 7.65
CA ARG A 32 10.02 -2.12 8.73
C ARG A 32 8.54 -2.23 8.40
N ASP A 33 8.15 -1.97 7.15
CA ASP A 33 6.75 -2.10 6.72
C ASP A 33 6.31 -3.56 6.76
N THR A 34 7.19 -4.51 6.40
CA THR A 34 6.94 -5.95 6.58
C THR A 34 6.71 -6.31 8.05
N ALA A 35 7.56 -5.81 8.96
CA ALA A 35 7.40 -6.08 10.39
C ALA A 35 6.10 -5.51 10.97
N LEU A 36 5.62 -4.36 10.45
CA LEU A 36 4.32 -3.80 10.82
C LEU A 36 3.17 -4.70 10.34
N ILE A 37 3.23 -5.22 9.11
CA ILE A 37 2.27 -6.22 8.62
C ILE A 37 2.23 -7.42 9.56
N ASP A 38 3.39 -7.96 9.94
CA ASP A 38 3.47 -9.10 10.88
C ASP A 38 2.84 -8.75 12.24
N GLN A 39 3.11 -7.55 12.77
CA GLN A 39 2.52 -7.07 14.01
C GLN A 39 1.00 -6.93 13.93
N SER A 40 0.45 -6.54 12.78
CA SER A 40 -1.01 -6.36 12.60
C SER A 40 -1.81 -7.65 12.83
N PHE A 41 -1.19 -8.82 12.69
CA PHE A 41 -1.82 -10.11 12.97
C PHE A 41 -1.89 -10.42 14.47
N GLN A 42 -1.09 -9.75 15.30
CA GLN A 42 -1.01 -9.98 16.74
C GLN A 42 -1.76 -8.92 17.53
N GLU A 43 -1.72 -7.66 17.07
CA GLU A 43 -2.26 -6.51 17.79
C GLU A 43 -3.21 -5.69 16.91
N ALA A 44 -4.38 -5.35 17.45
CA ALA A 44 -5.36 -4.50 16.77
C ALA A 44 -5.09 -3.01 17.02
N ASN A 45 -3.94 -2.53 16.54
CA ASN A 45 -3.54 -1.12 16.62
C ASN A 45 -3.65 -0.43 15.26
N VAL A 46 -3.85 0.89 15.27
CA VAL A 46 -3.78 1.70 14.04
C VAL A 46 -2.33 1.77 13.59
N GLN A 47 -2.07 1.30 12.37
CA GLN A 47 -0.74 1.29 11.77
C GLN A 47 -0.69 2.15 10.52
N TYR A 48 0.52 2.63 10.17
CA TYR A 48 0.81 3.24 8.88
C TYR A 48 1.86 2.38 8.19
N ILE A 49 1.50 1.79 7.05
CA ILE A 49 2.35 0.84 6.33
C ILE A 49 2.66 1.41 4.95
N GLY A 50 3.95 1.57 4.65
CA GLY A 50 4.44 1.99 3.35
C GLY A 50 4.43 0.86 2.34
N LEU A 51 3.83 1.11 1.18
CA LEU A 51 3.76 0.20 0.05
C LEU A 51 4.38 0.85 -1.20
N GLU A 52 4.89 0.01 -2.09
CA GLU A 52 5.41 0.39 -3.39
C GLU A 52 4.85 -0.54 -4.48
N ARG A 53 4.67 0.00 -5.69
CA ARG A 53 4.34 -0.78 -6.89
C ARG A 53 4.97 -0.19 -8.15
N ILE A 54 5.07 -1.04 -9.18
CA ILE A 54 5.58 -0.66 -10.51
C ILE A 54 4.42 -0.55 -11.49
N LEU A 55 4.37 0.56 -12.23
CA LEU A 55 3.28 0.89 -13.14
C LEU A 55 3.80 1.20 -14.54
N THR A 56 2.94 0.99 -15.53
CA THR A 56 3.14 1.45 -16.92
C THR A 56 2.28 2.66 -17.25
N ASP A 57 1.32 2.98 -16.38
CA ASP A 57 0.42 4.12 -16.44
C ASP A 57 0.62 4.98 -15.18
N GLU A 58 1.06 6.22 -15.36
CA GLU A 58 1.33 7.20 -14.30
C GLU A 58 0.08 7.60 -13.52
N ALA A 59 -1.08 7.60 -14.19
CA ALA A 59 -2.34 8.06 -13.64
C ALA A 59 -3.08 6.97 -12.85
N LYS A 60 -2.54 5.74 -12.78
CA LYS A 60 -3.16 4.64 -12.04
C LYS A 60 -3.01 4.87 -10.54
N ASP A 61 -4.11 5.26 -9.90
CA ASP A 61 -4.23 5.38 -8.44
C ASP A 61 -4.42 4.02 -7.74
N PRO A 62 -4.07 3.91 -6.45
CA PRO A 62 -4.44 2.76 -5.63
C PRO A 62 -5.97 2.61 -5.54
N THR A 63 -6.46 1.39 -5.31
CA THR A 63 -7.92 1.13 -5.33
C THR A 63 -8.59 1.54 -4.02
N PHE A 64 -8.79 2.85 -3.84
CA PHE A 64 -9.27 3.48 -2.59
C PHE A 64 -10.45 2.76 -1.92
N ASP A 65 -11.52 2.51 -2.69
CA ASP A 65 -12.75 1.91 -2.14
C ASP A 65 -12.53 0.44 -1.77
N ARG A 66 -11.63 -0.25 -2.46
CA ARG A 66 -11.32 -1.65 -2.16
C ARG A 66 -10.57 -1.76 -0.85
N TRP A 67 -9.53 -0.95 -0.63
CA TRP A 67 -8.88 -0.87 0.68
C TRP A 67 -9.90 -0.60 1.79
N LYS A 68 -10.79 0.38 1.59
CA LYS A 68 -11.80 0.78 2.59
C LYS A 68 -12.72 -0.37 3.00
N SER A 69 -13.02 -1.30 2.10
CA SER A 69 -13.84 -2.48 2.40
C SER A 69 -13.20 -3.44 3.41
N PHE A 70 -11.88 -3.37 3.60
CA PHE A 70 -11.13 -4.15 4.58
C PHE A 70 -10.85 -3.41 5.89
N LEU A 71 -11.45 -2.24 6.14
CA LEU A 71 -11.11 -1.35 7.27
C LEU A 71 -9.69 -0.76 7.20
N TRP A 72 -9.09 -0.76 6.01
CA TRP A 72 -7.83 -0.09 5.70
C TRP A 72 -8.08 1.04 4.68
N ALA A 73 -7.24 2.05 4.63
CA ALA A 73 -7.43 3.19 3.76
C ALA A 73 -6.08 3.70 3.25
N VAL A 74 -6.03 4.03 1.96
CA VAL A 74 -4.87 4.69 1.37
C VAL A 74 -4.83 6.14 1.86
N VAL A 75 -3.67 6.54 2.36
CA VAL A 75 -3.38 7.90 2.81
C VAL A 75 -3.13 8.76 1.56
N LYS A 76 -4.16 9.41 1.03
CA LYS A 76 -4.13 10.08 -0.29
C LYS A 76 -2.97 11.05 -0.48
N ASN A 77 -2.61 11.81 0.55
CA ASN A 77 -1.50 12.77 0.51
C ASN A 77 -0.10 12.14 0.59
N SER A 78 -0.01 10.81 0.71
CA SER A 78 1.27 10.07 0.70
C SER A 78 1.62 9.48 -0.66
N ILE A 79 0.73 9.59 -1.66
CA ILE A 79 0.94 9.00 -2.98
C ILE A 79 2.00 9.82 -3.73
N VAL A 80 3.08 9.14 -4.12
CA VAL A 80 4.17 9.71 -4.92
C VAL A 80 4.43 8.78 -6.08
N THR A 81 4.42 9.32 -7.31
CA THR A 81 4.69 8.58 -8.55
C THR A 81 5.89 9.20 -9.25
N GLU A 82 6.88 8.38 -9.59
CA GLU A 82 8.14 8.82 -10.20
C GLU A 82 8.45 7.97 -11.44
N GLN A 83 8.86 8.57 -12.55
CA GLN A 83 9.32 7.82 -13.73
C GLN A 83 10.71 7.23 -13.45
N ILE A 84 10.86 5.92 -13.66
CA ILE A 84 12.11 5.19 -13.44
C ILE A 84 12.73 4.62 -14.73
N LYS A 85 12.00 4.64 -15.85
CA LYS A 85 12.49 4.22 -17.17
C LYS A 85 11.68 4.83 -18.32
#